data_AF-A0A2E7MWW7-F1
#
_entry.id   AF-A0A2E7MWW7-F1
#
_cell.length_a   1.000
_cell.length_b   1.000
_cell.length_c   1.000
_cell.angle_alpha   90.00
_cell.angle_beta   90.00
_cell.angle_gamma   90.00
#
_symmetry.space_group_name_H-M   'P 1'
#
loop_
_entity.id
_entity.type
_entity.pdbx_description
1 polymer ?
#
loop_
_entity_poly.entity_id
_entity_poly.type
_entity_poly.pdbx_seq_one_letter_code
_entity_poly.pdbx_strand_id
1 'polypeptide(L)' 'MSELSQHEQIVQAFNQYLAEAETFDEKGVKAAAARARKALGDLGKLAKTRRAEIQEKKNNM' A
#
# COMPACT_ATOMS: atom_id res chain seq x y z
N MET A 1 -14.48 -11.47 11.52
CA MET A 1 -13.83 -10.48 10.63
C MET A 1 -12.51 -11.11 10.23
N SER A 2 -12.37 -11.66 9.02
CA SER A 2 -11.08 -12.20 8.59
C SER A 2 -10.10 -11.04 8.39
N GLU A 3 -8.95 -11.09 9.05
CA GLU A 3 -7.88 -10.14 8.74
C GLU A 3 -7.42 -10.31 7.29
N LEU A 4 -7.25 -9.20 6.58
CA LEU A 4 -6.65 -9.17 5.25
C LEU A 4 -5.20 -9.65 5.35
N SER A 5 -4.80 -10.56 4.47
CA SER A 5 -3.41 -10.99 4.35
C SER A 5 -2.49 -9.83 3.99
N GLN A 6 -1.19 -9.96 4.31
CA GLN A 6 -0.18 -8.95 3.99
C GLN A 6 -0.19 -8.58 2.49
N HIS A 7 -0.46 -9.55 1.62
CA HIS A 7 -0.60 -9.31 0.19
C HIS A 7 -1.82 -8.46 -0.14
N GLU A 8 -2.99 -8.79 0.42
CA GLU A 8 -4.23 -8.03 0.18
C GLU A 8 -4.12 -6.61 0.71
N GLN A 9 -3.45 -6.39 1.85
CA GLN A 9 -3.17 -5.05 2.37
C GLN A 9 -2.30 -4.23 1.42
N ILE A 10 -1.28 -4.85 0.80
CA ILE A 10 -0.43 -4.20 -0.22
C ILE A 10 -1.27 -3.79 -1.43
N VAL A 11 -2.09 -4.72 -1.95
CA VAL A 11 -2.97 -4.47 -3.10
C VAL A 11 -3.95 -3.33 -2.80
N GLN A 12 -4.54 -3.33 -1.60
CA GLN A 12 -5.45 -2.28 -1.16
C GLN A 12 -4.76 -0.91 -1.09
N ALA A 13 -3.58 -0.84 -0.46
CA ALA A 13 -2.83 0.41 -0.34
C ALA A 13 -2.44 0.98 -1.72
N PHE A 14 -2.05 0.10 -2.65
CA PHE A 14 -1.74 0.48 -4.02
C PHE A 14 -2.96 1.01 -4.77
N ASN A 15 -4.09 0.31 -4.72
CA ASN A 15 -5.33 0.75 -5.37
C ASN A 15 -5.83 2.08 -4.79
N GLN A 16 -5.69 2.28 -3.48
CA GLN A 16 -6.03 3.55 -2.85
C GLN A 16 -5.10 4.67 -3.30
N TYR A 17 -3.80 4.41 -3.44
CA TYR A 17 -2.88 5.38 -4.03
C TYR A 17 -3.32 5.76 -5.45
N LEU A 18 -3.64 4.80 -6.32
CA LEU A 18 -4.07 5.09 -7.69
C LEU A 18 -5.30 5.99 -7.75
N ALA A 19 -6.35 5.67 -6.98
CA ALA A 19 -7.58 6.46 -6.95
C ALA A 19 -7.35 7.89 -6.42
N GLU A 20 -6.51 8.05 -5.39
CA GLU A 20 -6.21 9.36 -4.82
C GLU A 20 -5.24 10.16 -5.70
N ALA A 21 -4.32 9.50 -6.40
CA ALA A 21 -3.43 10.12 -7.37
C ALA A 21 -4.24 10.66 -8.55
N GLU A 22 -5.14 9.87 -9.14
CA GLU A 22 -6.05 10.33 -10.20
C GLU A 22 -6.89 11.54 -9.72
N THR A 23 -7.46 11.44 -8.51
CA THR A 23 -8.27 12.53 -7.93
C THR A 23 -7.43 13.79 -7.64
N PHE A 24 -6.14 13.64 -7.34
CA PHE A 24 -5.24 14.77 -7.13
C PHE A 24 -4.76 15.37 -8.47
N ASP A 25 -4.27 14.55 -9.38
CA ASP A 25 -3.61 14.97 -10.63
C ASP A 25 -4.61 15.45 -11.67
N GLU A 26 -5.76 14.78 -11.82
CA GLU A 26 -6.77 15.17 -12.82
C GLU A 26 -7.75 16.22 -12.29
N LYS A 27 -8.21 16.06 -11.04
CA LYS A 27 -9.28 16.89 -10.46
C LYS A 27 -8.74 18.00 -9.55
N GLY A 28 -7.43 18.04 -9.27
CA GLY A 28 -6.80 19.08 -8.46
C GLY A 28 -7.22 19.08 -6.98
N VAL A 29 -7.77 17.99 -6.46
CA VAL A 29 -8.32 17.95 -5.10
C VAL A 29 -7.18 17.87 -4.08
N LYS A 30 -6.90 18.99 -3.41
CA LYS A 30 -5.80 19.10 -2.42
C LYS A 30 -5.85 18.06 -1.29
N ALA A 31 -7.04 17.66 -0.86
CA ALA A 31 -7.20 16.63 0.18
C ALA A 31 -6.74 15.23 -0.28
N ALA A 32 -6.87 14.93 -1.57
CA ALA A 32 -6.41 13.67 -2.15
C ALA A 32 -4.88 13.56 -2.10
N ALA A 33 -4.15 14.68 -2.16
CA ALA A 33 -2.69 14.69 -2.03
C ALA A 33 -2.21 14.13 -0.67
N ALA A 34 -2.90 14.45 0.42
CA ALA A 34 -2.56 13.92 1.75
C ALA A 34 -2.84 12.41 1.83
N ARG A 35 -3.95 11.96 1.24
CA ARG A 35 -4.35 10.55 1.23
C ARG A 35 -3.43 9.71 0.33
N ALA A 36 -3.06 10.20 -0.85
CA ALA A 36 -2.10 9.56 -1.75
C ALA A 36 -0.74 9.36 -1.06
N ARG A 37 -0.21 10.38 -0.38
CA ARG A 37 1.04 10.27 0.38
C ARG A 37 0.94 9.27 1.52
N LYS A 38 -0.19 9.24 2.24
CA LYS A 38 -0.43 8.24 3.29
C LYS A 38 -0.43 6.83 2.72
N ALA A 39 -1.15 6.60 1.62
CA ALA A 39 -1.23 5.29 0.95
C ALA A 39 0.16 4.80 0.49
N LEU A 40 0.99 5.69 -0.07
CA LEU A 40 2.38 5.38 -0.43
C LEU A 40 3.24 5.04 0.80
N GLY A 41 3.07 5.77 1.90
CA GLY A 41 3.77 5.50 3.16
C GLY A 41 3.41 4.13 3.75
N ASP A 42 2.12 3.78 3.72
CA ASP A 42 1.62 2.49 4.19
C ASP A 42 2.11 1.36 3.26
N LEU A 43 2.03 1.54 1.94
CA LEU A 43 2.55 0.61 0.95
C LEU A 43 4.03 0.30 1.17
N GLY A 44 4.86 1.32 1.43
CA GLY A 44 6.28 1.15 1.70
C GLY A 44 6.57 0.33 2.97
N LYS A 45 5.77 0.51 4.03
CA LYS A 45 5.88 -0.31 5.25
C LYS A 45 5.47 -1.76 4.97
N LEU A 46 4.33 -1.95 4.33
CA LEU A 46 3.79 -3.28 4.01
C LEU A 46 4.73 -4.08 3.11
N ALA A 47 5.33 -3.43 2.11
CA ALA A 47 6.31 -4.03 1.21
C ALA A 47 7.59 -4.47 1.95
N LYS A 48 8.08 -3.69 2.93
CA LYS A 48 9.23 -4.09 3.76
C LYS A 48 8.92 -5.34 4.57
N THR A 49 7.76 -5.39 5.23
CA THR A 49 7.32 -6.57 5.99
C THR A 49 7.20 -7.78 5.08
N ARG A 50 6.52 -7.65 3.93
CA ARG A 50 6.36 -8.75 2.98
C ARG A 50 7.69 -9.27 2.43
N ARG A 51 8.65 -8.37 2.18
CA ARG A 51 10.01 -8.77 1.78
C ARG A 51 10.71 -9.58 2.87
N ALA A 52 10.57 -9.19 4.14
CA ALA A 52 11.13 -9.94 5.26
C ALA A 52 10.50 -11.34 5.38
N GLU A 53 9.17 -11.45 5.29
CA GLU A 53 8.46 -12.73 5.29
C GLU A 53 8.94 -13.68 4.19
N ILE A 54 9.14 -13.16 2.97
CA ILE A 54 9.67 -13.94 1.84
C ILE A 54 11.07 -14.46 2.15
N GLN A 55 11.92 -13.60 2.70
CA GLN A 55 13.30 -13.96 3.03
C GLN A 55 13.37 -14.99 4.17
N GLU A 56 12.54 -14.85 5.19
CA GLU A 56 12.42 -15.82 6.29
C GLU A 56 11.92 -17.17 5.77
N LYS A 57 10.85 -17.17 4.96
CA LYS A 57 10.33 -18.39 4.36
C LYS A 57 11.38 -19.10 3.52
N LYS A 58 12.13 -18.37 2.69
CA LYS A 58 13.22 -18.94 1.87
C LYS A 58 14.33 -19.57 2.72
N ASN A 59 14.67 -18.97 3.85
CA ASN A 59 15.72 -19.48 4.74
C ASN A 59 15.28 -20.71 5.55
N ASN A 60 13.97 -20.88 5.76
CA ASN A 60 13.36 -22.00 6.47
C ASN A 60 12.84 -23.10 5.53
N MET A 61 13.18 -23.02 4.24
CA MET A 61 12.93 -24.04 3.21
C MET A 61 14.18 -24.90 3.01
#